data_AF-K2PUY0-F1
#
_entry.id   AF-K2PUY0-F1
#
_cell.length_a   1.000
_cell.length_b   1.000
_cell.length_c   1.000
_cell.angle_alpha   90.00
_cell.angle_beta   90.00
_cell.angle_gamma   90.00
#
_symmetry.space_group_name_H-M   'P 1'
#
loop_
_entity.id
_entity.type
_entity.pdbx_description
1 polymer ?
#
loop_
_entity_poly.entity_id
_entity_poly.type
_entity_poly.pdbx_seq_one_letter_code
_entity_poly.pdbx_strand_id
1 'polypeptide(L)' 'MIAELHQKLAVGNEIMFSGGLTGTITQLDEEFCRVKLADKLDIKVSRYAITQIL' A
#
# COMPACT_ATOMS: atom_id res chain seq x y z
N MET A 1 -6.14 8.06 12.95
CA MET A 1 -7.41 7.34 12.67
C MET A 1 -7.59 6.90 11.21
N ILE A 2 -7.32 7.70 10.16
CA ILE A 2 -6.94 7.21 8.79
C ILE A 2 -5.81 8.07 8.24
N ALA A 3 -5.84 9.38 8.50
CA ALA A 3 -4.79 10.32 8.09
C ALA A 3 -3.39 9.94 8.60
N GLU A 4 -3.26 9.49 9.85
CA GLU A 4 -1.97 9.06 10.42
C GLU A 4 -1.40 7.80 9.76
N LEU A 5 -2.27 6.89 9.28
CA LEU A 5 -1.84 5.71 8.54
C LEU A 5 -1.14 6.15 7.25
N HIS A 6 -1.79 7.02 6.49
CA HIS A 6 -1.26 7.47 5.19
C HIS A 6 0.01 8.29 5.33
N GLN A 7 0.23 8.99 6.45
CA GLN A 7 1.49 9.68 6.75
C GLN A 7 2.65 8.72 7.06
N LYS A 8 2.35 7.50 7.53
CA LYS A 8 3.35 6.49 7.89
C LYS A 8 3.71 5.54 6.75
N LEU A 9 2.97 5.56 5.64
CA LEU A 9 3.26 4.72 4.48
C LEU A 9 4.65 5.05 3.94
N ALA A 10 5.41 4.00 3.66
CA ALA A 10 6.75 4.05 3.08
C ALA A 10 6.99 2.87 2.14
N VAL A 11 7.92 3.04 1.20
CA VAL A 11 8.45 1.94 0.39
C VAL A 11 9.02 0.87 1.33
N GLY A 12 8.69 -0.39 1.06
CA GLY A 12 9.05 -1.54 1.89
C GLY A 12 8.01 -1.92 2.94
N ASN A 13 7.01 -1.08 3.23
CA ASN A 13 5.92 -1.51 4.10
C ASN A 13 5.12 -2.65 3.46
N GLU A 14 4.83 -3.66 4.28
CA GLU A 14 3.77 -4.61 4.00
C GLU A 14 2.43 -4.01 4.43
N ILE A 15 1.41 -4.11 3.58
CA ILE A 15 0.14 -3.42 3.76
C ILE A 15 -1.04 -4.34 3.44
N MET A 16 -2.20 -4.00 3.98
CA MET A 16 -3.49 -4.62 3.63
C MET A 16 -4.43 -3.58 3.00
N PHE A 17 -5.16 -4.01 1.97
CA PHE A 17 -6.18 -3.22 1.29
C PHE A 17 -7.24 -4.13 0.65
N SER A 18 -8.33 -3.53 0.14
CA SER A 18 -9.41 -4.23 -0.59
C SER A 18 -9.92 -5.53 0.06
N GLY A 19 -10.11 -5.53 1.39
CA GLY A 19 -10.74 -6.65 2.09
C GLY A 19 -9.87 -7.90 2.26
N GLY A 20 -8.55 -7.75 2.30
CA GLY A 20 -7.63 -8.84 2.66
C GLY A 20 -6.50 -9.07 1.66
N LEU A 21 -6.41 -8.27 0.58
CA LEU A 21 -5.22 -8.28 -0.27
C LEU A 21 -4.05 -7.69 0.49
N THR A 22 -2.92 -8.39 0.47
CA THR A 22 -1.68 -7.92 1.07
C THR A 22 -0.57 -7.83 0.03
N GLY A 23 0.38 -6.94 0.27
CA GLY A 23 1.56 -6.80 -0.57
C GLY A 23 2.53 -5.76 -0.03
N THR A 24 3.64 -5.60 -0.73
CA THR A 24 4.71 -4.68 -0.33
C THR A 24 4.73 -3.45 -1.22
N ILE A 25 4.79 -2.26 -0.64
CA ILE A 25 4.94 -1.01 -1.38
C ILE A 25 6.33 -0.98 -2.04
N THR A 26 6.37 -0.90 -3.36
CA THR A 26 7.61 -0.77 -4.15
C THR A 26 7.86 0.65 -4.61
N GLN A 27 6.81 1.47 -4.74
CA GLN A 27 6.88 2.91 -5.01
C GLN A 27 5.74 3.63 -4.29
N LEU A 28 5.99 4.85 -3.84
CA LEU A 28 4.99 5.67 -3.15
C LEU A 28 5.09 7.11 -3.64
N ASP A 29 3.98 7.60 -4.19
CA ASP A 29 3.79 8.98 -4.61
C ASP A 29 2.75 9.66 -3.69
N GLU A 30 2.40 10.92 -3.98
CA GLU A 30 1.47 11.69 -3.17
C GLU A 30 0.08 11.05 -3.04
N GLU A 31 -0.44 10.46 -4.13
CA GLU A 31 -1.80 9.89 -4.15
C GLU A 31 -1.86 8.37 -4.32
N PHE A 32 -0.79 7.76 -4.84
CA PHE A 32 -0.79 6.35 -5.25
C PHE A 32 0.45 5.62 -4.75
N CYS A 33 0.33 4.29 -4.65
CA CYS A 33 1.45 3.39 -4.43
C CYS A 33 1.47 2.32 -5.52
N ARG A 34 2.67 1.87 -5.88
CA ARG A 34 2.85 0.56 -6.53
C ARG A 34 3.04 -0.50 -5.46
N VAL A 35 2.28 -1.59 -5.58
CA VAL A 35 2.28 -2.69 -4.63
C VAL A 35 2.60 -3.97 -5.36
N LYS A 36 3.65 -4.66 -4.92
CA LYS A 36 3.96 -6.02 -5.36
C LYS A 36 3.10 -7.00 -4.56
N LEU A 37 2.22 -7.72 -5.25
CA LEU A 37 1.34 -8.74 -4.65
C LEU A 37 1.91 -10.15 -4.76
N ALA A 38 2.60 -10.44 -5.86
CA ALA A 38 3.19 -11.74 -6.14
C ALA A 38 4.40 -11.58 -7.08
N ASP A 39 5.05 -12.68 -7.45
CA ASP A 39 6.09 -12.64 -8.47
C ASP A 39 5.52 -12.07 -9.79
N LYS A 40 6.18 -11.05 -10.32
CA LYS A 40 5.81 -10.33 -11.55
C LYS A 40 4.40 -9.71 -11.57
N LEU A 41 3.77 -9.53 -10.40
CA LEU A 41 2.48 -8.84 -10.28
C LEU A 41 2.63 -7.59 -9.40
N ASP A 42 2.75 -6.44 -10.07
CA ASP A 42 2.73 -5.12 -9.47
C ASP A 42 1.46 -4.38 -9.90
N ILE A 43 0.76 -3.79 -8.95
CA ILE A 43 -0.46 -3.02 -9.22
C ILE A 43 -0.33 -1.58 -8.71
N LYS A 44 -1.07 -0.67 -9.32
CA LYS A 44 -1.22 0.71 -8.83
C LYS A 44 -2.48 0.79 -7.97
N VAL A 45 -2.33 1.25 -6.74
CA VAL A 45 -3.42 1.39 -5.76
C VAL A 45 -3.43 2.80 -5.21
N SER A 46 -4.63 3.37 -4.99
CA SER A 46 -4.76 4.62 -4.24
C SER A 46 -4.19 4.43 -2.84
N ARG A 47 -3.30 5.31 -2.39
CA ARG A 47 -2.76 5.22 -1.02
C ARG A 47 -3.88 5.31 0.03
N TYR A 48 -5.01 5.90 -0.34
CA TYR A 48 -6.18 6.07 0.50
C TYR A 48 -7.03 4.80 0.65
N ALA A 49 -6.77 3.78 -0.18
CA ALA A 49 -7.41 2.47 -0.08
C ALA A 49 -6.69 1.53 0.91
N ILE A 50 -5.52 1.94 1.44
CA ILE A 50 -4.77 1.14 2.39
C ILE A 50 -5.45 1.21 3.75
N THR A 51 -5.75 0.06 4.32
CA THR A 51 -6.48 -0.03 5.59
C THR A 51 -5.56 -0.35 6.78
N GLN A 52 -4.38 -0.92 6.52
CA GLN A 52 -3.43 -1.29 7.57
C GLN A 52 -2.00 -1.41 7.01
N ILE A 53 -1.00 -1.04 7.82
CA ILE A 53 0.40 -1.46 7.67
C ILE A 53 0.58 -2.68 8.60
N LEU A 54 1.13 -3.77 8.06
CA LEU A 54 1.34 -5.03 8.77
C LEU A 54 2.70 -5.06 9.48
#